data_AF-X1KKM2-F1
#
_entry.id   AF-X1KKM2-F1
#
_cell.length_a   1.000
_cell.length_b   1.000
_cell.length_c   1.000
_cell.angle_alpha   90.00
_cell.angle_beta   90.00
_cell.angle_gamma   90.00
#
_symmetry.space_group_name_H-M   'P 1'
#
loop_
_entity.id
_entity.type
_entity.pdbx_description
1 polymer ?
#
loop_
_entity_poly.entity_id
_entity_poly.type
_entity_poly.pdbx_seq_one_letter_code
_entity_poly.pdbx_strand_id
1 'polypeptide(L)'
;ESLSYLFNAIYMDLINAKFGRIRSDNETIRDFAIISVKNLKLSPTTIYPFIQKVEEIIYAKPFQITDKEFYTTINLFSPIYFELTGYNFVLNF
;
A
#
# COMPACT_ATOMS: atom_id res chain seq x y z
N GLU A 1 -1.21 12.67 -7.67
CA GLU A 1 -1.18 12.92 -6.21
C GLU A 1 -2.27 12.14 -5.47
N SER A 2 -3.56 12.36 -5.72
CA SER A 2 -4.66 11.75 -4.94
C SER A 2 -4.68 10.22 -4.88
N LEU A 3 -4.11 9.57 -5.90
CA LEU A 3 -4.25 8.13 -6.08
C LEU A 3 -3.21 7.30 -5.30
N SER A 4 -1.99 7.81 -5.13
CA SER A 4 -1.01 7.22 -4.21
C SER A 4 -1.40 7.42 -2.76
N TYR A 5 -2.03 8.56 -2.42
CA TYR A 5 -2.65 8.76 -1.11
C TYR A 5 -3.80 7.80 -0.86
N LEU A 6 -4.61 7.49 -1.88
CA LEU A 6 -5.68 6.50 -1.78
C LEU A 6 -5.12 5.10 -1.45
N PHE A 7 -4.11 4.64 -2.18
CA PHE A 7 -3.49 3.33 -1.91
C PHE A 7 -2.84 3.26 -0.53
N ASN A 8 -2.21 4.35 -0.10
CA ASN A 8 -1.65 4.46 1.24
C ASN A 8 -2.76 4.38 2.31
N ALA A 9 -3.82 5.17 2.16
CA ALA A 9 -4.95 5.18 3.10
C ALA A 9 -5.62 3.81 3.18
N ILE A 10 -5.96 3.20 2.05
CA ILE A 10 -6.58 1.87 2.00
C ILE A 10 -5.66 0.84 2.67
N TYR A 11 -4.36 0.85 2.38
CA TYR A 11 -3.42 -0.07 3.02
C TYR A 11 -3.39 0.08 4.55
N MET A 12 -3.28 1.31 5.05
CA MET A 12 -3.31 1.59 6.49
C MET A 12 -4.63 1.16 7.13
N ASP A 13 -5.76 1.44 6.48
CA ASP A 13 -7.09 1.07 6.97
C ASP A 13 -7.28 -0.44 7.04
N LEU A 14 -6.79 -1.18 6.04
CA LEU A 14 -6.85 -2.65 6.04
C LEU A 14 -5.99 -3.26 7.14
N ILE A 15 -4.79 -2.72 7.38
CA ILE A 15 -3.93 -3.15 8.47
C ILE A 15 -4.57 -2.87 9.83
N ASN A 16 -5.17 -1.69 9.99
CA ASN A 16 -5.91 -1.34 11.19
C ASN A 16 -7.13 -2.27 11.40
N ALA A 17 -7.93 -2.49 10.36
CA ALA A 17 -9.12 -3.33 10.43
C ALA A 17 -8.79 -4.78 10.80
N LYS A 18 -7.69 -5.33 10.27
CA LYS A 18 -7.31 -6.73 10.53
C LYS A 18 -6.54 -6.94 11.84
N PHE A 19 -5.67 -5.99 12.19
CA PHE A 19 -4.69 -6.19 13.27
C PHE A 19 -4.74 -5.13 14.36
N GLY A 20 -5.59 -4.10 14.23
CA GLY A 20 -5.68 -2.98 15.17
C GLY A 20 -4.45 -2.06 15.18
N ARG A 21 -3.55 -2.19 14.19
CA ARG A 21 -2.32 -1.40 14.12
C ARG A 21 -2.60 -0.06 13.43
N ILE A 22 -2.39 1.02 14.17
CA ILE A 22 -2.52 2.40 13.69
C ILE A 22 -1.12 2.97 13.43
N ARG A 23 -0.97 3.79 12.39
CA ARG A 23 0.28 4.51 12.11
C ARG A 23 0.43 5.67 13.07
N SER A 24 1.58 5.78 13.72
CA SER A 24 1.91 6.95 14.55
C SER A 24 2.32 8.15 13.68
N ASP A 25 2.07 9.37 14.14
CA ASP A 25 2.33 10.60 13.38
C ASP A 25 3.80 10.79 12.98
N ASN A 26 4.71 10.20 13.75
CA ASN A 26 6.16 10.20 13.53
C ASN A 26 6.68 9.01 12.72
N GLU A 27 5.83 8.05 12.33
CA GLU A 27 6.22 6.96 11.42
C GLU A 27 6.06 7.40 9.97
N THR A 28 7.02 7.12 9.10
CA THR A 28 6.79 7.19 7.63
C THR A 28 5.93 6.00 7.18
N ILE A 29 5.42 6.03 5.94
CA ILE A 29 4.71 4.87 5.36
C ILE A 29 5.62 3.65 5.24
N ARG A 30 6.91 3.87 4.95
CA ARG A 30 7.93 2.82 4.93
C ARG A 30 8.16 2.23 6.31
N ASP A 31 8.31 3.06 7.35
CA ASP A 31 8.44 2.56 8.73
C ASP A 31 7.22 1.76 9.13
N PHE A 32 6.03 2.28 8.82
CA PHE A 32 4.77 1.61 9.07
C PHE A 32 4.75 0.22 8.45
N ALA A 33 5.15 0.11 7.18
CA ALA A 33 5.21 -1.15 6.45
C ALA A 33 6.25 -2.13 7.00
N ILE A 34 7.47 -1.68 7.32
CA ILE A 34 8.54 -2.51 7.89
C ILE A 34 8.09 -3.11 9.23
N ILE A 35 7.54 -2.27 10.10
CA ILE A 35 7.04 -2.71 11.42
C ILE A 35 5.85 -3.67 11.26
N SER A 36 4.94 -3.39 10.31
CA SER A 36 3.80 -4.27 10.02
C SER A 36 4.26 -5.63 9.53
N VAL A 37 5.18 -5.69 8.57
CA VAL A 37 5.77 -6.94 8.06
C VAL A 37 6.40 -7.76 9.19
N LYS A 38 7.21 -7.12 10.03
CA LYS A 38 7.90 -7.79 11.13
C LYS A 38 6.95 -8.31 12.20
N ASN A 39 6.02 -7.47 12.67
CA ASN A 39 5.18 -7.80 13.83
C ASN A 39 3.96 -8.63 13.47
N LEU A 40 3.43 -8.47 12.25
CA LEU A 40 2.19 -9.09 11.79
C LEU A 40 2.45 -10.28 10.86
N LYS A 41 3.72 -10.63 10.62
CA LYS A 41 4.16 -11.74 9.75
C LYS A 41 3.64 -11.64 8.31
N LEU A 42 3.49 -10.41 7.81
CA LEU A 42 3.08 -10.17 6.42
C LEU A 42 4.24 -10.49 5.47
N SER A 43 3.91 -10.79 4.22
CA SER A 43 4.90 -11.13 3.20
C SER A 43 5.78 -9.93 2.79
N PRO A 44 7.08 -9.89 3.15
CA PRO A 44 7.96 -8.76 2.78
C PRO A 44 8.08 -8.60 1.26
N THR A 45 8.07 -9.72 0.53
CA THR A 45 8.18 -9.77 -0.94
C THR A 45 6.96 -9.18 -1.64
N THR A 46 5.85 -9.02 -0.93
CA THR A 46 4.61 -8.44 -1.46
C THR A 46 4.46 -6.99 -1.00
N ILE A 47 4.69 -6.73 0.28
CA ILE A 47 4.50 -5.39 0.87
C ILE A 47 5.55 -4.39 0.39
N TYR A 48 6.84 -4.76 0.36
CA TYR A 48 7.89 -3.78 0.08
C TYR A 48 7.87 -3.22 -1.34
N PRO A 49 7.65 -4.02 -2.41
CA PRO A 49 7.52 -3.48 -3.76
C PRO A 49 6.36 -2.50 -3.91
N PHE A 50 5.22 -2.78 -3.27
CA PHE A 50 4.06 -1.88 -3.28
C PHE A 50 4.38 -0.54 -2.59
N ILE A 51 4.96 -0.58 -1.40
CA ILE A 51 5.28 0.63 -0.63
C ILE A 51 6.34 1.47 -1.36
N GLN A 52 7.35 0.82 -1.94
CA GLN A 52 8.32 1.51 -2.78
C GLN A 52 7.64 2.20 -3.95
N LYS A 53 6.70 1.53 -4.63
CA LYS A 53 5.99 2.14 -5.75
C LYS A 53 5.12 3.32 -5.33
N VAL A 54 4.45 3.22 -4.18
CA VAL A 54 3.68 4.34 -3.59
C VAL A 54 4.59 5.53 -3.29
N GLU A 55 5.77 5.29 -2.70
CA GLU A 55 6.75 6.35 -2.43
C GLU A 55 7.30 6.98 -3.71
N GLU A 56 7.65 6.18 -4.73
CA GLU A 56 8.08 6.68 -6.04
C GLU A 56 7.04 7.65 -6.63
N ILE A 57 5.75 7.32 -6.53
CA ILE A 57 4.66 8.16 -7.03
C ILE A 57 4.48 9.43 -6.18
N ILE A 58 4.65 9.34 -4.85
CA ILE A 58 4.55 10.49 -3.93
C ILE A 58 5.74 11.46 -4.09
N TYR A 59 6.90 10.98 -4.54
CA TYR A 59 8.10 11.82 -4.66
C TYR A 59 8.48 12.17 -6.11
N ALA A 60 7.80 11.61 -7.11
CA ALA A 60 8.05 11.91 -8.52
C ALA A 60 7.73 13.38 -8.86
N LYS A 61 8.62 14.03 -9.62
CA LYS A 61 8.43 15.37 -10.19
C LYS A 61 8.61 15.34 -11.73
N PRO A 62 7.69 15.90 -12.52
CA PRO A 62 6.35 16.39 -12.12
C PRO A 62 5.44 15.24 -11.65
N PHE A 63 4.46 15.56 -10.81
CA PHE A 63 3.47 14.61 -10.28
C PHE A 63 2.49 14.18 -11.37
N GLN A 64 2.91 13.27 -12.25
CA GLN A 64 2.08 12.78 -13.34
C GLN A 64 1.98 11.26 -13.24
N ILE A 65 0.84 10.80 -12.71
CA ILE A 65 0.54 9.36 -12.66
C ILE A 65 0.05 8.96 -14.04
N THR A 66 0.78 8.05 -14.68
CA THR A 66 0.35 7.44 -15.95
C THR A 66 -0.55 6.24 -15.69
N ASP A 67 -1.39 5.88 -16.67
CA ASP A 67 -2.20 4.65 -16.60
C ASP A 67 -1.34 3.42 -16.29
N LYS A 68 -0.15 3.35 -16.88
CA LYS A 68 0.82 2.27 -16.62
C LYS A 68 1.19 2.19 -15.13
N GLU A 69 1.50 3.32 -14.49
CA GLU A 69 1.83 3.35 -13.07
C GLU A 69 0.64 3.00 -12.20
N PHE A 70 -0.55 3.44 -12.59
CA PHE A 70 -1.78 3.07 -11.92
C PHE A 70 -2.00 1.56 -11.94
N TYR A 71 -2.06 0.93 -13.11
CA TYR A 71 -2.26 -0.50 -13.24
C TYR A 71 -1.12 -1.32 -12.60
N THR A 72 0.12 -0.82 -12.65
CA THR A 72 1.24 -1.45 -11.93
C THR A 72 1.00 -1.44 -10.43
N THR A 73 0.56 -0.31 -9.87
CA THR A 73 0.29 -0.18 -8.43
C THR A 73 -0.87 -1.07 -8.01
N ILE A 74 -1.92 -1.18 -8.83
CA ILE A 74 -3.04 -2.10 -8.62
C ILE A 74 -2.57 -3.56 -8.58
N ASN A 75 -1.71 -3.96 -9.52
CA ASN A 75 -1.19 -5.32 -9.59
C ASN A 75 -0.34 -5.67 -8.35
N LEU A 76 0.40 -4.69 -7.82
CA LEU A 76 1.14 -4.85 -6.57
C LEU A 76 0.21 -4.88 -5.35
N PHE A 77 -0.90 -4.14 -5.38
CA PHE A 77 -1.85 -4.06 -4.28
C PHE A 77 -2.77 -5.28 -4.17
N SER A 78 -3.19 -5.86 -5.30
CA SER A 78 -4.11 -7.01 -5.35
C SER A 78 -3.73 -8.18 -4.43
N PRO A 79 -2.49 -8.71 -4.45
CA PRO A 79 -2.10 -9.79 -3.53
C PRO A 79 -2.11 -9.36 -2.06
N ILE A 80 -1.79 -8.10 -1.76
CA ILE A 80 -1.85 -7.54 -0.39
C ILE A 80 -3.30 -7.50 0.08
N TYR A 81 -4.20 -7.01 -0.77
CA TYR A 81 -5.63 -6.97 -0.47
C TYR A 81 -6.17 -8.37 -0.20
N PHE A 82 -5.79 -9.36 -0.99
CA PHE A 82 -6.16 -10.76 -0.75
C PHE A 82 -5.59 -11.30 0.56
N GLU A 83 -4.30 -11.08 0.84
CA GLU A 83 -3.67 -11.50 2.10
C GLU A 83 -4.36 -10.89 3.32
N LEU A 84 -4.80 -9.64 3.23
CA LEU A 84 -5.48 -8.93 4.31
C LEU A 84 -6.96 -9.31 4.42
N THR A 85 -7.69 -9.42 3.32
CA THR A 85 -9.16 -9.54 3.37
C THR A 85 -9.70 -10.94 3.07
N GLY A 86 -8.92 -11.77 2.37
CA GLY A 86 -9.39 -13.04 1.79
C GLY A 86 -10.21 -12.90 0.51
N TYR A 87 -10.39 -11.68 -0.01
CA TYR A 87 -11.15 -11.40 -1.23
C TYR A 87 -10.24 -10.95 -2.36
N ASN A 88 -10.60 -11.27 -3.60
CA ASN A 88 -9.91 -10.74 -4.76
C ASN A 88 -10.21 -9.25 -4.91
N PHE A 89 -9.17 -8.46 -5.16
CA PHE A 89 -9.35 -7.05 -5.46
C PHE A 89 -9.90 -6.90 -6.88
N VAL A 90 -11.07 -6.28 -7.01
CA VAL A 90 -11.74 -6.04 -8.30
C VAL A 90 -11.91 -4.53 -8.51
N LEU A 91 -11.33 -4.02 -9.59
CA LEU A 91 -11.63 -2.69 -10.09
C LEU A 91 -12.90 -2.75 -10.93
N ASN A 92 -13.97 -2.13 -10.44
CA ASN A 92 -15.15 -1.85 -11.26
C ASN A 92 -15.06 -0.37 -11.69
N PHE A 93 -14.92 -0.15 -12.99
CA PHE A 93 -15.01 1.18 -13.62
C PHE A 93 -16.40 1.38 -14.21
#